data_AF-A0AAV9V060-F1
#
_entry.id   AF-A0AAV9V060-F1
#
_cell.length_a   1.000
_cell.length_b   1.000
_cell.length_c   1.000
_cell.angle_alpha   90.00
_cell.angle_beta   90.00
_cell.angle_gamma   90.00
#
_symmetry.space_group_name_H-M   'P 1'
#
loop_
_entity.id
_entity.type
_entity.pdbx_description
1 polymer ?
#
loop_
_entity_poly.entity_id
_entity_poly.type
_entity_poly.pdbx_seq_one_letter_code
_entity_poly.pdbx_strand_id
1 'polypeptide(L)'
;MLSALSAYQPRQLLAQVLNFGLILSTAFMMWKSLSLVTNSPSPIVVVLSGSMEPAFQRGDLLFLWNRGADTQVGEIVVFNIQGKNIPIVHRALRKHASRPSPKQSKSRAYPPLKLLTKGDNNAQDDVVLYTPGQHYIDREKEVIGSVKAYVPFVGYVTILLSEHPMVKTVVLGIMGLFVILQRE
;
A
#
# COMPACT_ATOMS: atom_id res chain seq x y z
N MET A 1 25.78 -31.99 1.98
CA MET A 1 24.70 -31.11 1.46
C MET A 1 24.79 -30.89 -0.04
N LEU A 2 25.97 -30.70 -0.65
CA LEU A 2 26.14 -30.65 -2.11
C LEU A 2 25.96 -32.00 -2.83
N SER A 3 26.18 -33.12 -2.15
CA SER A 3 25.97 -34.47 -2.69
C SER A 3 24.49 -34.88 -2.84
N ALA A 4 23.57 -34.16 -2.19
CA ALA A 4 22.13 -34.36 -2.39
C ALA A 4 21.64 -33.68 -3.67
N LEU A 5 22.27 -32.56 -4.07
CA LEU A 5 21.99 -31.84 -5.32
C LEU A 5 22.45 -32.62 -6.57
N SER A 6 23.53 -33.40 -6.47
CA SER A 6 24.05 -34.18 -7.60
C SER A 6 23.24 -35.46 -7.91
N ALA A 7 22.34 -35.87 -7.01
CA ALA A 7 21.45 -37.01 -7.19
C ALA A 7 20.09 -36.63 -7.82
N TYR A 8 19.84 -35.33 -8.06
CA TYR A 8 18.60 -34.88 -8.70
C TYR A 8 18.60 -35.19 -10.19
N GLN A 9 17.50 -35.80 -10.66
CA GLN A 9 17.23 -35.79 -12.10
C GLN A 9 17.02 -34.33 -12.52
N PRO A 10 17.75 -33.82 -13.54
CA PRO A 10 17.69 -32.40 -13.92
C PRO A 10 16.27 -31.96 -14.32
N ARG A 11 15.44 -32.90 -14.80
CA ARG A 11 14.02 -32.67 -15.09
C ARG A 11 13.18 -32.39 -13.84
N GLN A 12 13.42 -33.11 -12.74
CA GLN A 12 12.70 -32.92 -11.47
C GLN A 12 13.06 -31.58 -10.83
N LEU A 13 14.35 -31.23 -10.84
CA LEU A 13 14.82 -29.93 -10.33
C LEU A 13 14.24 -28.77 -11.15
N LEU A 14 14.23 -28.88 -12.48
CA LEU A 14 13.60 -27.90 -13.37
C LEU A 14 12.10 -27.74 -13.05
N ALA A 15 11.37 -28.85 -12.90
CA ALA A 15 9.93 -28.82 -12.59
C ALA A 15 9.66 -28.14 -11.23
N GLN A 16 10.47 -28.42 -10.21
CA GLN A 16 10.35 -27.79 -8.88
C GLN A 16 10.61 -26.28 -8.95
N VAL A 17 11.62 -25.85 -9.71
CA VAL A 17 11.90 -24.42 -9.94
C VAL A 17 10.76 -23.74 -10.69
N LEU A 18 10.21 -24.39 -11.73
CA LEU A 18 9.08 -23.85 -12.49
C LEU A 18 7.81 -23.74 -11.64
N ASN A 19 7.50 -24.75 -10.82
CA ASN A 19 6.37 -24.70 -9.89
C ASN A 19 6.51 -23.58 -8.86
N PHE A 20 7.71 -23.42 -8.29
CA PHE A 20 7.99 -22.31 -7.39
C PHE A 20 7.83 -20.95 -8.09
N GLY A 21 8.36 -20.83 -9.32
CA GLY A 21 8.17 -19.65 -10.16
C GLY A 21 6.70 -19.36 -10.46
N LEU A 22 5.89 -20.40 -10.68
CA LEU A 22 4.45 -20.27 -10.89
C LEU A 22 3.74 -19.75 -9.64
N ILE A 23 4.07 -20.26 -8.45
CA ILE A 23 3.52 -19.78 -7.17
C ILE A 23 3.84 -18.29 -6.97
N LEU A 24 5.09 -17.89 -7.18
CA LEU A 24 5.47 -16.47 -7.05
C LEU A 24 4.76 -15.60 -8.10
N SER A 25 4.64 -16.08 -9.34
CA SER A 25 3.97 -15.36 -10.41
C SER A 25 2.49 -15.19 -10.15
N THR A 26 1.79 -16.23 -9.66
CA THR A 26 0.37 -16.15 -9.31
C THR A 26 0.12 -15.16 -8.18
N ALA A 27 0.95 -15.18 -7.13
CA ALA A 27 0.87 -14.20 -6.04
C ALA A 27 1.09 -12.76 -6.54
N PHE A 28 2.10 -12.54 -7.40
CA PHE A 28 2.35 -11.22 -8.00
C PHE A 28 1.19 -10.76 -8.90
N MET A 29 0.66 -11.66 -9.73
CA MET A 29 -0.47 -11.38 -10.61
C MET A 29 -1.73 -11.07 -9.81
N MET A 30 -1.97 -11.75 -8.69
CA MET A 30 -3.08 -11.43 -7.79
C MET A 30 -2.94 -10.02 -7.20
N TRP A 31 -1.74 -9.66 -6.72
CA TRP A 31 -1.46 -8.31 -6.22
C TRP A 31 -1.68 -7.23 -7.29
N LYS A 32 -1.12 -7.44 -8.49
CA LYS A 32 -1.29 -6.49 -9.61
C LYS A 32 -2.73 -6.40 -10.10
N SER A 33 -3.45 -7.52 -10.13
CA SER A 33 -4.89 -7.51 -10.44
C SER A 33 -5.65 -6.66 -9.44
N LEU A 34 -5.37 -6.80 -8.14
CA LEU A 34 -5.99 -5.97 -7.11
C LEU A 34 -5.65 -4.48 -7.30
N SER A 35 -4.38 -4.14 -7.57
CA SER A 35 -3.98 -2.76 -7.87
C SER A 35 -4.72 -2.16 -9.07
N LEU A 36 -4.93 -2.94 -10.13
CA LEU A 36 -5.67 -2.50 -11.31
C LEU A 36 -7.18 -2.35 -11.01
N VAL A 37 -7.75 -3.30 -10.26
CA VAL A 37 -9.17 -3.28 -9.88
C VAL A 37 -9.49 -2.06 -9.03
N THR A 38 -8.66 -1.76 -8.02
CA THR A 38 -8.88 -0.60 -7.14
C THR A 38 -8.38 0.71 -7.73
N ASN A 39 -7.66 0.67 -8.87
CA ASN A 39 -6.90 1.77 -9.45
C ASN A 39 -5.87 2.39 -8.48
N SER A 40 -5.29 1.58 -7.60
CA SER A 40 -4.36 2.02 -6.56
C SER A 40 -3.02 1.30 -6.69
N PRO A 41 -1.87 2.01 -6.65
CA PRO A 41 -0.56 1.37 -6.67
C PRO A 41 -0.32 0.48 -5.44
N SER A 42 -0.97 0.79 -4.31
CA SER A 42 -0.91 0.00 -3.08
C SER A 42 -2.32 -0.14 -2.49
N PRO A 43 -3.12 -1.11 -2.95
CA PRO A 43 -4.52 -1.27 -2.53
C PRO A 43 -4.69 -1.65 -1.06
N ILE A 44 -3.63 -2.13 -0.41
CA ILE A 44 -3.63 -2.51 0.99
C ILE A 44 -2.48 -1.77 1.68
N VAL A 45 -2.75 -1.13 2.81
CA VAL A 45 -1.76 -0.41 3.63
C VAL A 45 -1.99 -0.67 5.11
N VAL A 46 -0.98 -0.41 5.94
CA VAL A 46 -1.05 -0.63 7.40
C VAL A 46 -0.84 0.68 8.13
N VAL A 47 -1.61 0.90 9.20
CA VAL A 47 -1.48 2.06 10.08
C VAL A 47 -0.29 1.90 11.00
N LEU A 48 0.65 2.87 10.93
CA LEU A 48 1.91 2.84 11.68
C LEU A 48 1.90 3.75 12.92
N SER A 49 0.97 4.70 13.01
CA SER A 49 0.91 5.72 14.08
C SER A 49 -0.53 5.93 14.58
N GLY A 50 -0.66 6.54 15.77
CA GLY A 50 -1.95 6.88 16.39
C GLY A 50 -2.54 8.24 15.98
N SER A 51 -2.13 8.81 14.84
CA SER A 51 -2.66 10.13 14.40
C SER A 51 -4.12 10.08 13.97
N MET A 52 -4.64 8.88 13.71
CA MET A 52 -6.02 8.62 13.30
C MET A 52 -6.91 8.09 14.42
N GLU A 53 -6.46 8.09 15.67
CA GLU A 53 -7.31 7.72 16.79
C GLU A 53 -8.44 8.74 16.97
N PRO A 54 -9.69 8.31 17.28
CA PRO A 54 -10.11 6.94 17.58
C PRO A 54 -10.54 6.11 16.34
N ALA A 55 -10.51 6.67 15.12
CA ALA A 55 -11.03 5.99 13.93
C ALA A 55 -10.19 4.78 13.51
N PHE A 56 -8.86 4.91 13.59
CA PHE A 56 -7.91 3.82 13.32
C PHE A 56 -6.80 3.80 14.36
N GLN A 57 -6.35 2.59 14.67
CA GLN A 57 -5.27 2.32 15.61
C GLN A 57 -4.05 1.76 14.88
N ARG A 58 -2.87 1.86 15.51
CA ARG A 58 -1.66 1.21 15.00
C ARG A 58 -1.92 -0.29 14.82
N GLY A 59 -1.53 -0.82 13.66
CA GLY A 59 -1.74 -2.23 13.32
C GLY A 59 -3.05 -2.52 12.58
N ASP A 60 -3.88 -1.52 12.31
CA ASP A 60 -5.03 -1.71 11.42
C ASP A 60 -4.57 -1.86 9.96
N LEU A 61 -5.13 -2.87 9.28
CA LEU A 61 -4.93 -3.12 7.86
C LEU A 61 -6.04 -2.45 7.06
N LEU A 62 -5.71 -1.50 6.19
CA LEU A 62 -6.66 -0.70 5.44
C LEU A 62 -6.74 -1.14 3.97
N PHE A 63 -7.96 -1.22 3.44
CA PHE A 63 -8.23 -1.46 2.03
C PHE A 63 -8.61 -0.17 1.32
N LEU A 64 -7.90 0.12 0.24
CA LEU A 64 -7.98 1.36 -0.51
C LEU A 64 -8.73 1.18 -1.82
N TRP A 65 -9.53 2.18 -2.14
CA TRP A 65 -10.26 2.29 -3.39
C TRP A 65 -10.02 3.65 -4.02
N ASN A 66 -9.51 3.67 -5.24
CA ASN A 66 -9.07 4.89 -5.92
C ASN A 66 -9.87 5.21 -7.19
N ARG A 67 -10.96 4.49 -7.47
CA ARG A 67 -11.83 4.78 -8.64
C ARG A 67 -12.87 5.87 -8.40
N GLY A 68 -13.04 6.31 -7.16
CA GLY A 68 -13.93 7.42 -6.83
C GLY A 68 -13.36 8.74 -7.34
N ALA A 69 -14.07 9.40 -8.25
CA ALA A 69 -13.66 10.67 -8.85
C ALA A 69 -13.83 11.89 -7.94
N ASP A 70 -14.75 11.82 -6.96
CA ASP A 70 -15.04 12.92 -6.02
C ASP A 70 -14.87 12.42 -4.58
N THR A 71 -13.64 12.57 -4.07
CA THR A 71 -13.35 12.35 -2.65
C THR A 71 -14.12 13.38 -1.83
N GLN A 72 -15.00 12.90 -0.96
CA GLN A 72 -15.84 13.77 -0.14
C GLN A 72 -15.11 14.26 1.11
N VAL A 73 -15.57 15.39 1.63
CA VAL A 73 -15.19 15.84 2.98
C VAL A 73 -15.62 14.77 3.99
N GLY A 74 -14.72 14.42 4.90
CA GLY A 74 -14.91 13.36 5.89
C GLY A 74 -14.37 11.99 5.46
N GLU A 75 -14.07 11.77 4.17
CA GLU A 75 -13.39 10.55 3.74
C GLU A 75 -11.97 10.47 4.30
N ILE A 76 -11.52 9.25 4.60
CA ILE A 76 -10.14 8.99 5.00
C ILE A 76 -9.36 8.61 3.75
N VAL A 77 -8.32 9.37 3.48
CA VAL A 77 -7.49 9.21 2.28
C VAL A 77 -6.07 8.83 2.67
N VAL A 78 -5.47 8.02 1.81
CA VAL A 78 -4.06 7.69 1.87
C VAL A 78 -3.35 8.42 0.75
N PHE A 79 -2.31 9.18 1.10
CA PHE A 79 -1.59 9.98 0.13
C PHE A 79 -0.08 9.98 0.39
N ASN A 80 0.67 10.21 -0.68
CA ASN A 80 2.11 10.37 -0.66
C ASN A 80 2.48 11.84 -0.81
N ILE A 81 3.45 12.28 -0.02
CA ILE A 81 4.04 13.61 -0.13
C ILE A 81 5.38 13.45 -0.84
N GLN A 82 5.70 14.38 -1.76
CA GLN A 82 6.99 14.35 -2.44
C GLN A 82 8.14 14.47 -1.42
N GLY A 83 9.12 13.57 -1.53
CA GLY A 83 10.25 13.50 -0.60
C GLY A 83 9.98 12.71 0.69
N LYS A 84 8.77 12.18 0.90
CA LYS A 84 8.47 11.24 1.98
C LYS A 84 8.21 9.84 1.43
N ASN A 85 8.88 8.85 2.00
CA ASN A 85 8.79 7.46 1.55
C ASN A 85 7.61 6.69 2.18
N ILE A 86 6.98 7.24 3.22
CA ILE A 86 5.90 6.59 3.97
C ILE A 86 4.59 7.32 3.67
N PRO A 87 3.56 6.61 3.16
CA PRO A 87 2.24 7.20 2.93
C PRO A 87 1.59 7.64 4.24
N ILE A 88 0.79 8.70 4.17
CA ILE A 88 0.06 9.25 5.31
C ILE A 88 -1.44 8.95 5.14
N VAL A 89 -2.07 8.52 6.23
CA VAL A 89 -3.51 8.21 6.28
C VAL A 89 -4.19 9.27 7.11
N HIS A 90 -4.96 10.18 6.51
CA HIS A 90 -5.66 11.24 7.25
C HIS A 90 -7.04 11.56 6.66
N ARG A 91 -7.87 12.27 7.41
CA ARG A 91 -9.24 12.65 7.01
C ARG A 91 -9.24 13.91 6.16
N ALA A 92 -9.99 13.90 5.06
CA ALA A 92 -10.22 15.08 4.24
C ALA A 92 -11.14 16.07 4.98
N LEU A 93 -10.60 17.23 5.38
CA LEU A 93 -11.35 18.30 6.04
C LEU A 93 -12.06 19.22 5.07
N ARG A 94 -11.39 19.58 3.96
CA ARG A 94 -11.93 20.52 2.97
C ARG A 94 -11.58 20.04 1.57
N LYS A 95 -12.53 20.25 0.66
CA LYS A 95 -12.34 20.02 -0.77
C LYS A 95 -12.42 21.33 -1.53
N HIS A 96 -11.45 21.60 -2.37
CA HIS A 96 -11.40 22.74 -3.26
C HIS A 96 -11.41 22.25 -4.70
N ALA A 97 -12.48 22.56 -5.42
CA ALA A 97 -12.51 22.38 -6.86
C ALA A 97 -11.53 23.38 -7.48
N SER A 98 -10.48 22.90 -8.12
CA SER A 98 -9.57 23.76 -8.86
C SER A 98 -10.18 24.04 -10.23
N ARG A 99 -10.13 25.27 -10.72
CA ARG A 99 -10.55 25.53 -12.11
C ARG A 99 -9.64 24.74 -13.06
N PRO A 100 -10.19 24.04 -14.06
CA PRO A 100 -9.37 23.35 -15.05
C PRO A 100 -8.57 24.39 -15.83
N SER A 101 -7.24 24.34 -15.72
CA SER A 101 -6.38 25.13 -16.60
C SER A 101 -6.61 24.65 -18.05
N PRO A 102 -6.76 25.56 -19.03
CA PRO A 102 -7.09 25.19 -20.42
C PRO A 102 -6.07 24.23 -21.07
N LYS A 103 -4.83 24.18 -20.56
CA LYS A 103 -3.77 23.24 -20.99
C LYS A 103 -3.88 21.83 -20.37
N GLN A 104 -4.66 21.63 -19.31
CA GLN A 104 -4.76 20.36 -18.56
C GLN A 104 -6.07 19.58 -18.83
N SER A 105 -7.00 20.14 -19.59
CA SER A 105 -8.35 19.57 -19.76
C SER A 105 -8.40 18.29 -20.60
N LYS A 106 -7.40 18.02 -21.45
CA LYS A 106 -7.45 16.91 -22.42
C LYS A 106 -6.89 15.56 -21.93
N SER A 107 -6.29 15.47 -20.74
CA SER A 107 -5.57 14.26 -20.30
C SER A 107 -5.87 13.79 -18.87
N ARG A 108 -6.81 14.43 -18.16
CA ARG A 108 -7.08 14.08 -16.75
C ARG A 108 -8.13 12.99 -16.66
N ALA A 109 -7.86 11.98 -15.82
CA ALA A 109 -8.83 10.94 -15.48
C ALA A 109 -9.91 11.46 -14.51
N TYR A 110 -9.61 12.55 -13.78
CA TYR A 110 -10.46 13.08 -12.71
C TYR A 110 -10.58 14.61 -12.77
N PRO A 111 -11.68 15.18 -12.24
CA PRO A 111 -11.77 16.63 -12.07
C PRO A 111 -10.64 17.11 -11.14
N PRO A 112 -10.02 18.27 -11.42
CA PRO A 112 -8.95 18.78 -10.59
C PRO A 112 -9.46 19.13 -9.18
N LEU A 113 -9.15 18.25 -8.23
CA LEU A 113 -9.60 18.31 -6.84
C LEU A 113 -8.39 18.48 -5.93
N LYS A 114 -8.44 19.49 -5.07
CA LYS A 114 -7.45 19.75 -4.04
C LYS A 114 -8.05 19.49 -2.67
N LEU A 115 -7.33 18.79 -1.81
CA LEU A 115 -7.80 18.39 -0.49
C LEU A 115 -6.93 19.01 0.61
N LEU A 116 -7.55 19.40 1.71
CA LEU A 116 -6.87 19.68 2.98
C LEU A 116 -7.17 18.50 3.91
N THR A 117 -6.13 17.84 4.41
CA THR A 117 -6.27 16.70 5.32
C THR A 117 -5.84 17.05 6.74
N LYS A 118 -6.30 16.24 7.69
CA LYS A 118 -5.90 16.28 9.10
C LYS A 118 -6.04 14.88 9.73
N GLY A 119 -5.10 14.52 10.59
CA GLY A 119 -5.25 13.36 11.47
C GLY A 119 -6.32 13.59 12.54
N ASP A 120 -7.18 12.60 12.78
CA ASP A 120 -8.28 12.71 13.75
C ASP A 120 -7.80 13.12 15.15
N ASN A 121 -6.63 12.60 15.56
CA ASN A 121 -5.99 12.86 16.85
C ASN A 121 -5.02 14.07 16.84
N ASN A 122 -4.81 14.71 15.69
CA ASN A 122 -3.90 15.87 15.60
C ASN A 122 -4.63 17.16 16.03
N ALA A 123 -3.91 18.13 16.62
CA ALA A 123 -4.51 19.43 16.95
C ALA A 123 -4.60 20.38 15.73
N GLN A 124 -3.64 20.28 14.81
CA GLN A 124 -3.52 21.12 13.62
C GLN A 124 -3.77 20.30 12.35
N ASP A 125 -3.98 20.99 11.22
CA ASP A 125 -4.05 20.37 9.91
C ASP A 125 -2.68 19.94 9.37
N ASP A 126 -2.66 19.23 8.25
CA ASP A 126 -1.45 18.64 7.71
C ASP A 126 -0.62 19.60 6.86
N VAL A 127 -0.91 20.92 6.84
CA VAL A 127 -0.21 21.88 5.97
C VAL A 127 1.30 21.87 6.24
N VAL A 128 1.71 21.72 7.50
CA VAL A 128 3.13 21.64 7.91
C VAL A 128 3.80 20.35 7.41
N LEU A 129 3.04 19.30 7.12
CA LEU A 129 3.57 18.02 6.65
C LEU A 129 3.81 18.00 5.14
N TYR A 130 3.13 18.86 4.39
CA TYR A 130 3.21 18.95 2.92
C TYR A 130 4.57 19.50 2.46
N THR A 131 4.78 19.44 1.14
CA THR A 131 5.95 20.04 0.49
C THR A 131 6.00 21.55 0.78
N PRO A 132 7.19 22.16 0.99
CA PRO A 132 7.27 23.61 1.23
C PRO A 132 6.52 24.44 0.17
N GLY A 133 5.63 25.32 0.62
CA GLY A 133 4.77 26.14 -0.26
C GLY A 133 3.50 25.45 -0.76
N GLN A 134 3.24 24.20 -0.36
CA GLN A 134 2.02 23.47 -0.67
C GLN A 134 1.02 23.58 0.48
N HIS A 135 -0.22 23.99 0.18
CA HIS A 135 -1.30 24.10 1.18
C HIS A 135 -2.41 23.06 1.00
N TYR A 136 -2.39 22.32 -0.11
CA TYR A 136 -3.38 21.30 -0.44
C TYR A 136 -2.72 20.14 -1.18
N ILE A 137 -3.24 18.94 -0.99
CA ILE A 137 -2.83 17.76 -1.76
C ILE A 137 -3.64 17.66 -3.05
N ASP A 138 -2.99 17.26 -4.14
CA ASP A 138 -3.61 17.01 -5.44
C ASP A 138 -4.17 15.59 -5.48
N ARG A 139 -5.49 15.46 -5.63
CA ARG A 139 -6.18 14.17 -5.63
C ARG A 139 -5.68 13.22 -6.71
N GLU A 140 -5.29 13.73 -7.87
CA GLU A 140 -4.89 12.88 -9.01
C GLU A 140 -3.46 12.37 -8.85
N LYS A 141 -2.57 13.18 -8.27
CA LYS A 141 -1.14 12.91 -8.23
C LYS A 141 -0.67 12.26 -6.93
N GLU A 142 -1.25 12.69 -5.81
CA GLU A 142 -0.70 12.37 -4.48
C GLU A 142 -1.57 11.35 -3.73
N VAL A 143 -2.86 11.27 -4.02
CA VAL A 143 -3.76 10.32 -3.35
C VAL A 143 -3.65 8.93 -3.97
N ILE A 144 -3.28 7.97 -3.13
CA ILE A 144 -3.19 6.54 -3.44
C ILE A 144 -4.58 5.90 -3.48
N GLY A 145 -5.50 6.34 -2.61
CA GLY A 145 -6.89 5.91 -2.57
C GLY A 145 -7.62 6.34 -1.28
N SER A 146 -8.95 6.23 -1.31
CA SER A 146 -9.79 6.39 -0.12
C SER A 146 -9.93 5.05 0.60
N VAL A 147 -9.90 5.06 1.93
CA VAL A 147 -10.13 3.87 2.75
C VAL A 147 -11.62 3.47 2.65
N LYS A 148 -11.90 2.21 2.33
CA LYS A 148 -13.28 1.67 2.25
C LYS A 148 -13.56 0.53 3.20
N ALA A 149 -12.53 -0.19 3.64
CA ALA A 149 -12.65 -1.23 4.67
C ALA A 149 -11.35 -1.30 5.47
N TYR A 150 -11.41 -1.90 6.65
CA TYR A 150 -10.23 -2.21 7.43
C TYR A 150 -10.42 -3.51 8.22
N VAL A 151 -9.30 -4.11 8.63
CA VAL A 151 -9.26 -5.25 9.54
C VAL A 151 -8.33 -4.88 10.70
N PRO A 152 -8.83 -4.88 11.95
CA PRO A 152 -8.03 -4.43 13.08
C PRO A 152 -6.93 -5.43 13.45
N PHE A 153 -5.83 -4.92 14.03
CA PHE A 153 -4.68 -5.67 14.56
C PHE A 153 -3.86 -6.53 13.58
N VAL A 154 -4.37 -6.90 12.41
CA VAL A 154 -3.68 -7.78 11.44
C VAL A 154 -2.36 -7.18 10.94
N GLY A 155 -2.29 -5.85 10.83
CA GLY A 155 -1.10 -5.13 10.43
C GLY A 155 0.10 -5.34 11.35
N TYR A 156 -0.10 -5.73 12.62
CA TYR A 156 1.02 -6.03 13.53
C TYR A 156 1.92 -7.14 13.01
N VAL A 157 1.39 -8.12 12.26
CA VAL A 157 2.20 -9.16 11.62
C VAL A 157 3.19 -8.55 10.63
N THR A 158 2.72 -7.62 9.80
CA THR A 158 3.58 -6.94 8.82
C THR A 158 4.55 -5.97 9.48
N ILE A 159 4.14 -5.29 10.54
CA ILE A 159 4.98 -4.40 11.34
C ILE A 159 6.12 -5.21 11.97
N LEU A 160 5.83 -6.34 12.60
CA LEU A 160 6.83 -7.24 13.20
C LEU A 160 7.88 -7.68 12.17
N LEU A 161 7.44 -8.08 10.97
CA LEU A 161 8.33 -8.50 9.88
C LEU A 161 9.17 -7.33 9.32
N SER A 162 8.65 -6.10 9.37
CA SER A 162 9.33 -4.91 8.89
C SER A 162 10.33 -4.36 9.91
N GLU A 163 9.98 -4.36 11.20
CA GLU A 163 10.79 -3.81 12.30
C GLU A 163 11.90 -4.78 12.75
N HIS A 164 11.73 -6.10 12.54
CA HIS A 164 12.72 -7.11 12.91
C HIS A 164 13.26 -7.88 11.69
N PRO A 165 14.38 -7.43 11.09
CA PRO A 165 15.01 -8.10 9.94
C PRO A 165 15.35 -9.57 10.17
N MET A 166 15.70 -9.95 11.41
CA MET A 166 16.00 -11.34 11.79
C MET A 166 14.77 -12.24 11.66
N VAL A 167 13.60 -11.77 12.12
CA VAL A 167 12.34 -12.53 12.00
C VAL A 167 12.00 -12.75 10.53
N LYS A 168 12.10 -11.71 9.70
CA LYS A 168 11.91 -11.82 8.25
C LYS A 168 12.83 -12.85 7.61
N THR A 169 14.11 -12.83 7.97
CA THR A 169 15.11 -13.77 7.42
C THR A 169 14.82 -15.20 7.84
N VAL A 170 14.46 -15.42 9.10
CA VAL A 170 14.07 -16.75 9.62
C VAL A 170 12.83 -17.28 8.90
N VAL A 171 11.79 -16.45 8.73
CA VAL A 171 10.57 -16.86 8.03
C VAL A 171 10.86 -17.23 6.57
N LEU A 172 11.63 -16.41 5.84
CA LEU A 172 12.03 -16.72 4.46
C LEU A 172 12.90 -17.98 4.38
N GLY A 173 13.79 -18.19 5.36
CA GLY A 173 14.61 -19.40 5.45
C GLY A 173 13.78 -20.66 5.69
N ILE A 174 12.80 -20.61 6.60
CA ILE A 174 11.87 -21.71 6.85
C ILE A 174 11.04 -22.00 5.60
N MET A 175 10.52 -20.97 4.92
CA MET A 175 9.78 -21.14 3.66
C MET A 175 10.64 -21.80 2.57
N GLY A 176 11.87 -21.33 2.38
CA GLY A 176 12.81 -21.91 1.42
C GLY A 176 13.15 -23.37 1.75
N LEU A 177 13.37 -23.68 3.03
CA LEU A 177 13.60 -25.05 3.49
C LEU A 177 12.36 -25.92 3.26
N PHE A 178 11.16 -25.42 3.54
CA PHE A 178 9.91 -26.13 3.31
C PHE A 178 9.73 -26.49 1.84
N VAL A 179 10.00 -25.57 0.92
CA VAL A 179 9.92 -25.83 -0.53
C VAL A 179 10.90 -26.94 -0.96
N ILE A 180 12.07 -27.04 -0.33
CA ILE A 180 13.05 -28.09 -0.61
C ILE A 180 12.63 -29.44 -0.01
N LEU A 181 12.06 -29.42 1.21
CA LEU A 181 11.65 -30.62 1.94
C LEU A 181 10.29 -31.17 1.50
N GLN A 182 9.40 -30.32 0.99
CA GLN A 182 8.09 -30.68 0.47
C GLN A 182 8.30 -31.38 -0.86
N ARG A 183 8.49 -32.70 -0.76
CA ARG A 183 8.58 -33.63 -1.89
C ARG A 183 7.17 -33.84 -2.44
N GLU A 184 6.96 -33.46 -3.69
CA GLU A 184 6.03 -34.18 -4.57
C GLU A 184 6.82 -35.13 -5.46
#